data_AF-A0ABD0P609-F1
#
_entry.id   AF-A0ABD0P609-F1
#
_cell.length_a   1.000
_cell.length_b   1.000
_cell.length_c   1.000
_cell.angle_alpha   90.00
_cell.angle_beta   90.00
_cell.angle_gamma   90.00
#
_symmetry.space_group_name_H-M   'P 1'
#
loop_
_entity.id
_entity.type
_entity.pdbx_description
1 polymer ?
#
loop_
_entity_poly.entity_id
_entity_poly.type
_entity_poly.pdbx_seq_one_letter_code
_entity_poly.pdbx_strand_id
1 'polypeptide(L)' 'VARRWGKRKNKPKMNYEKLSRGLRYYYDKNIIHKTSGKRYVYRFVCDLKSLLGYTPEELHTMLDVKPDTDE' A
#
# COMPACT_ATOMS: atom_id res chain seq x y z
N VAL A 1 9.85 -2.69 3.38
CA VAL A 1 8.60 -2.31 4.11
C VAL A 1 8.46 -3.00 5.47
N ALA A 2 8.34 -4.34 5.53
CA ALA A 2 8.02 -5.07 6.76
C ALA A 2 8.92 -4.78 7.98
N ARG A 3 10.24 -4.64 7.78
CA ARG A 3 11.18 -4.25 8.83
C ARG A 3 10.83 -2.90 9.48
N ARG A 4 10.51 -1.87 8.68
CA ARG A 4 10.15 -0.53 9.18
C ARG A 4 8.82 -0.56 9.93
N TRP A 5 7.83 -1.30 9.42
CA TRP A 5 6.58 -1.56 10.13
C TRP A 5 6.81 -2.27 11.47
N GLY A 6 7.65 -3.32 11.48
CA GLY A 6 8.06 -4.04 12.68
C GLY A 6 8.71 -3.13 13.72
N LYS A 7 9.65 -2.27 13.31
CA LYS A 7 10.28 -1.28 14.20
C LYS A 7 9.24 -0.34 14.80
N ARG A 8 8.30 0.18 14.00
CA ARG A 8 7.24 1.09 14.48
C ARG A 8 6.30 0.45 15.51
N LYS A 9 6.00 -0.85 15.38
CA LYS A 9 5.08 -1.58 16.28
C LYS A 9 5.80 -2.43 17.33
N ASN A 10 7.12 -2.24 17.50
CA ASN A 10 7.97 -3.05 18.38
C ASN A 10 7.83 -4.58 18.17
N LYS A 11 7.82 -5.01 16.91
CA LYS A 11 7.78 -6.42 16.48
C LYS A 11 9.07 -6.74 15.71
N PRO A 12 10.17 -7.14 16.37
CA PRO A 12 11.48 -7.33 15.73
C PRO A 12 11.50 -8.47 14.70
N LYS A 13 10.66 -9.50 14.89
CA LYS A 13 10.52 -10.66 13.98
C LYS A 13 9.47 -10.45 12.87
N MET A 14 9.16 -9.21 12.52
CA MET A 14 8.22 -8.87 11.45
C MET A 14 8.87 -9.08 10.06
N ASN A 15 8.16 -9.76 9.16
CA ASN A 15 8.61 -10.03 7.79
C ASN A 15 7.47 -9.80 6.78
N TYR A 16 7.77 -9.91 5.48
CA TYR A 16 6.77 -9.66 4.43
C TYR A 16 5.62 -10.66 4.48
N GLU A 17 5.86 -11.94 4.75
CA GLU A 17 4.80 -12.96 4.84
C GLU A 17 3.75 -12.63 5.92
N LYS A 18 4.21 -12.16 7.08
CA LYS A 18 3.32 -11.72 8.17
C LYS A 18 2.62 -10.41 7.83
N LEU A 19 3.32 -9.47 7.20
CA LEU A 19 2.74 -8.19 6.79
C LEU A 19 1.68 -8.40 5.69
N SER A 20 1.95 -9.27 4.73
CA SER A 20 1.04 -9.59 3.63
C SER A 20 -0.24 -10.24 4.16
N ARG A 21 -0.17 -11.00 5.27
CA ARG A 21 -1.37 -11.48 5.97
C ARG A 21 -2.24 -10.34 6.49
N GLY A 22 -1.63 -9.28 7.01
CA GLY A 22 -2.30 -8.04 7.39
C GLY A 22 -2.95 -7.34 6.20
N LEU A 23 -2.23 -7.21 5.09
CA LEU A 23 -2.77 -6.63 3.85
C LEU A 23 -3.99 -7.42 3.35
N ARG A 24 -3.98 -8.75 3.43
CA ARG A 24 -5.14 -9.58 3.04
C ARG A 24 -6.39 -9.28 3.88
N TYR A 25 -6.24 -8.96 5.16
CA TYR A 25 -7.40 -8.56 5.99
C TYR A 25 -8.01 -7.22 5.58
N TYR A 26 -7.35 -6.43 4.75
CA TYR A 26 -7.87 -5.17 4.24
C TYR A 26 -8.75 -5.31 3.00
N TYR A 27 -8.82 -6.51 2.39
CA TYR A 27 -9.53 -6.71 1.13
C TYR A 27 -11.04 -6.55 1.32
N ASP A 28 -11.60 -7.31 2.25
CA ASP A 28 -13.03 -7.27 2.58
C ASP A 28 -13.44 -5.97 3.29
N LYS A 29 -12.46 -5.25 3.83
CA LYS A 29 -12.66 -3.95 4.49
C LYS A 29 -12.63 -2.77 3.53
N ASN A 30 -12.43 -3.01 2.23
CA ASN A 30 -12.34 -1.97 1.20
C ASN A 30 -11.30 -0.88 1.52
N ILE A 31 -10.14 -1.27 2.08
CA ILE A 31 -9.03 -0.33 2.33
C ILE A 31 -7.97 -0.49 1.25
N ILE A 32 -7.50 -1.71 1.01
CA ILE A 32 -6.51 -2.05 -0.02
C ILE A 32 -7.00 -3.30 -0.76
N HIS A 33 -6.82 -3.35 -2.08
CA HIS A 33 -6.99 -4.56 -2.89
C HIS A 33 -5.67 -5.01 -3.53
N LYS A 34 -5.55 -6.31 -3.81
CA LYS A 34 -4.43 -6.88 -4.55
C LYS A 34 -4.67 -6.71 -6.05
N THR A 35 -3.69 -6.18 -6.77
CA THR A 35 -3.73 -6.19 -8.24
C THR A 35 -3.47 -7.61 -8.74
N SER A 36 -4.43 -8.21 -9.44
CA SER A 36 -4.28 -9.56 -10.00
C SER A 36 -3.13 -9.60 -11.03
N GLY A 37 -2.46 -10.74 -11.16
CA GLY A 37 -1.37 -10.95 -12.13
C GLY A 37 -0.03 -10.27 -11.78
N LYS A 38 0.00 -9.23 -10.95
CA LYS A 38 1.25 -8.49 -10.65
C LYS A 38 1.83 -8.84 -9.28
N ARG A 39 3.12 -9.14 -9.16
CA ARG A 39 3.73 -9.44 -7.86
C ARG A 39 3.90 -8.15 -7.03
N TYR A 40 3.53 -8.19 -5.74
CA TYR A 40 3.69 -7.07 -4.80
C TYR A 40 2.97 -5.75 -5.13
N VAL A 41 2.10 -5.73 -6.13
CA VAL A 41 1.28 -4.55 -6.47
C VAL A 41 -0.07 -4.60 -5.75
N TYR A 42 -0.43 -3.49 -5.12
CA TYR A 42 -1.67 -3.29 -4.38
C TYR A 42 -2.22 -1.89 -4.68
N ARG A 43 -3.53 -1.70 -4.49
CA ARG A 43 -4.23 -0.44 -4.73
C ARG A 43 -5.05 -0.06 -3.51
N PHE A 44 -5.01 1.20 -3.08
CA PHE A 44 -5.97 1.72 -2.11
C PHE A 44 -7.31 1.93 -2.81
N VAL A 45 -8.38 1.42 -2.19
CA VAL A 45 -9.75 1.51 -2.75
C VAL A 45 -10.70 2.30 -1.84
N CYS A 46 -10.22 2.73 -0.67
CA CYS A 46 -10.94 3.70 0.16
C CYS A 46 -10.78 5.12 -0.41
N ASP A 47 -11.66 6.02 0.04
CA ASP A 47 -11.61 7.44 -0.33
C ASP A 47 -10.46 8.16 0.36
N LEU A 48 -9.26 8.02 -0.20
CA LEU A 48 -8.07 8.74 0.27
C LEU A 48 -8.13 10.24 -0.03
N LYS A 49 -8.90 10.66 -1.04
CA LYS A 49 -9.02 12.08 -1.40
C LYS A 49 -9.69 12.85 -0.27
N SER A 50 -10.79 12.35 0.26
CA SER A 50 -11.45 12.96 1.42
C SER A 50 -10.60 12.91 2.69
N LEU A 51 -9.79 11.87 2.86
CA LEU A 51 -8.96 11.71 4.06
C LEU A 51 -7.71 12.60 4.06
N LEU A 52 -7.04 12.71 2.91
CA LEU A 52 -5.75 13.39 2.78
C LEU A 52 -5.87 14.79 2.19
N GLY A 53 -6.99 15.10 1.53
CA GLY A 53 -7.23 16.37 0.84
C GLY A 53 -6.55 16.49 -0.52
N TYR A 54 -5.87 15.43 -0.99
CA TYR A 54 -5.15 15.42 -2.26
C TYR A 54 -5.71 14.38 -3.22
N THR A 55 -5.70 14.72 -4.50
CA THR A 55 -5.90 13.76 -5.60
C THR A 55 -4.65 12.89 -5.80
N PRO A 56 -4.80 11.68 -6.37
CA PRO A 56 -3.65 10.85 -6.73
C PRO A 56 -2.66 11.58 -7.64
N GLU A 57 -3.15 12.38 -8.58
CA GLU A 57 -2.35 13.12 -9.55
C GLU A 57 -1.48 14.19 -8.86
N GLU A 58 -2.07 14.97 -7.95
CA GLU A 58 -1.32 15.96 -7.15
C GLU A 58 -0.23 15.29 -6.32
N LEU A 59 -0.53 14.18 -5.66
CA LEU A 59 0.46 13.43 -4.88
C LEU A 59 1.58 12.86 -5.77
N HIS A 60 1.25 12.35 -6.95
CA HIS A 60 2.25 11.86 -7.90
C HIS A 60 3.17 12.99 -8.36
N THR A 61 2.65 14.18 -8.63
CA THR A 61 3.47 15.35 -8.99
C THR A 61 4.33 15.81 -7.82
N MET A 62 3.78 15.93 -6.61
CA MET A 62 4.53 16.39 -5.42
C MET A 62 5.68 15.44 -5.04
N LEU A 63 5.55 14.16 -5.38
CA LEU A 63 6.54 13.12 -5.06
C LEU A 63 7.38 12.70 -6.28
N ASP A 64 7.26 13.41 -7.41
CA ASP A 64 7.97 13.12 -8.67
C ASP A 64 7.82 11.65 -9.12
N VAL A 65 6.63 11.08 -8.95
CA VAL A 65 6.34 9.69 -9.32
C VAL A 65 6.22 9.59 -10.83
N LYS A 66 7.06 8.76 -11.45
CA LYS A 66 6.95 8.41 -12.87
C LYS A 66 6.04 7.19 -13.03
N PRO A 67 5.18 7.15 -14.06
CA PRO A 67 4.37 5.97 -14.33
C PRO A 67 5.28 4.79 -14.70
N ASP A 68 5.05 3.64 -14.06
CA ASP A 68 5.72 2.40 -14.42
C ASP A 68 5.19 1.91 -15.78
N THR A 69 6.09 1.55 -16.69
CA THR A 69 5.76 0.78 -17.89
C THR A 69 5.67 -0.68 -17.48
N ASP A 70 4.47 -1.27 -17.55
CA ASP A 70 4.29 -2.70 -17.27
C ASP A 70 5.07 -3.55 -18.28
N GLU A 71 6.17 -4.18 -17.83
CA GLU A 71 6.75 -5.37 -18.47
C GLU A 71 6.14 -6.65 -17.88
#